data_AF-A0A1V2Q416-F1
#
_entry.id   AF-A0A1V2Q416-F1
#
_cell.length_a   1.000
_cell.length_b   1.000
_cell.length_c   1.000
_cell.angle_alpha   90.00
_cell.angle_beta   90.00
_cell.angle_gamma   90.00
#
_symmetry.space_group_name_H-M   'P 1'
#
loop_
_entity.id
_entity.type
_entity.pdbx_description
1 polymer ?
#
loop_
_entity_poly.entity_id
_entity_poly.type
_entity_poly.pdbx_seq_one_letter_code
_entity_poly.pdbx_strand_id
1 'polypeptide(L)'
;MTADFLVDVLNAARERRGAPAITDGRGTITYGDLMKRVLGTAHRLRDNGFQVGDRMLFSVRPGVRSIVLALGTVAAGGTVVFVDPGDAPELFHSRFALTEPSWAAAESVLYAAGVPGPVRAIARRRGLVVPSYGKLPVRHIRSGPWLPGVPRGALSADRLAEPVRYNEFPTPTPDRDAVVVFTSGTTATPKAVVHTRGSLGSALRTLTARRSLVHGDQVHTNHLALGLPALVAGAQWTITPNSGPGAPHTILYDRVGNRRQSTNLRATSRRAQAGAEIPEARARSRSPDRSSPLASTCPDGQHVDQARDLQ
;
A
#
# COMPACT_ATOMS: atom_id res chain seq x y z
N MET A 1 -15.64 1.53 19.52
CA MET A 1 -14.58 2.46 19.07
C MET A 1 -14.35 2.29 17.58
N THR A 2 -14.40 3.38 16.83
CA THR A 2 -14.06 3.42 15.39
C THR A 2 -12.65 2.86 15.16
N ALA A 3 -12.42 2.21 14.03
CA ALA A 3 -11.10 1.70 13.69
C ALA A 3 -10.17 2.85 13.24
N ASP A 4 -8.90 2.80 13.64
CA ASP A 4 -7.85 3.71 13.16
C ASP A 4 -6.52 2.98 13.33
N PHE A 5 -5.90 2.55 12.23
CA PHE A 5 -4.74 1.67 12.32
C PHE A 5 -3.52 2.30 12.98
N LEU A 6 -3.34 3.62 12.87
CA LEU A 6 -2.21 4.29 13.50
C LEU A 6 -2.40 4.28 15.02
N VAL A 7 -3.62 4.60 15.49
CA VAL A 7 -3.97 4.55 16.91
C VAL A 7 -3.84 3.13 17.44
N ASP A 8 -4.29 2.12 16.69
CA ASP A 8 -4.15 0.71 17.08
C ASP A 8 -2.67 0.29 17.22
N VAL A 9 -1.81 0.62 16.24
CA VAL A 9 -0.37 0.33 16.30
C VAL A 9 0.32 1.08 17.45
N LEU A 10 0.00 2.36 17.67
CA LEU A 10 0.60 3.15 18.74
C LEU A 10 0.10 2.72 20.13
N ASN A 11 -1.15 2.24 20.25
CA ASN A 11 -1.66 1.66 21.49
C ASN A 11 -0.94 0.35 21.81
N ALA A 12 -0.82 -0.54 20.82
CA ALA A 12 -0.06 -1.77 20.96
C ALA A 12 1.39 -1.49 21.40
N ALA A 13 1.99 -0.42 20.85
CA ALA A 13 3.33 0.03 21.18
C ALA A 13 3.47 0.66 22.58
N ARG A 14 2.47 1.40 23.04
CA ARG A 14 2.39 1.99 24.38
C ARG A 14 2.24 0.91 25.46
N GLU A 15 1.46 -0.12 25.20
CA GLU A 15 1.26 -1.26 26.11
C GLU A 15 2.49 -2.17 26.21
N ARG A 16 3.21 -2.39 25.09
CA ARG A 16 4.27 -3.43 24.99
C ARG A 16 5.67 -2.85 24.83
N ARG A 17 5.96 -1.70 25.46
CA ARG A 17 7.16 -0.87 25.18
C ARG A 17 8.49 -1.63 25.08
N GLY A 18 8.71 -2.65 25.91
CA GLY A 18 9.95 -3.44 25.92
C GLY A 18 9.99 -4.63 24.94
N ALA A 19 8.87 -5.02 24.34
CA ALA A 19 8.80 -6.16 23.44
C ALA A 19 9.38 -5.82 22.04
N PRO A 20 9.94 -6.80 21.30
CA PRO A 20 10.38 -6.60 19.92
C PRO A 20 9.19 -6.32 19.00
N ALA A 21 9.30 -5.29 18.16
CA ALA A 21 8.25 -4.90 17.21
C ALA A 21 8.60 -5.25 15.77
N ILE A 22 9.76 -4.78 15.30
CA ILE A 22 10.20 -4.97 13.91
C ILE A 22 11.66 -5.39 13.90
N THR A 23 11.97 -6.43 13.13
CA THR A 23 13.32 -6.86 12.79
C THR A 23 13.54 -6.70 11.30
N ASP A 24 14.66 -6.10 10.88
CA ASP A 24 15.14 -6.13 9.50
C ASP A 24 16.63 -6.52 9.46
N GLY A 25 17.25 -6.47 8.28
CA GLY A 25 18.68 -6.79 8.09
C GLY A 25 19.68 -5.88 8.84
N ARG A 26 19.22 -4.88 9.61
CA ARG A 26 20.04 -4.02 10.48
C ARG A 26 19.83 -4.31 11.97
N GLY A 27 18.88 -5.18 12.33
CA GLY A 27 18.58 -5.56 13.72
C GLY A 27 17.11 -5.37 14.09
N THR A 28 16.83 -5.44 15.38
CA THR A 28 15.48 -5.37 15.97
C THR A 28 15.28 -4.04 16.70
N ILE A 29 14.10 -3.43 16.53
CA ILE A 29 13.64 -2.33 17.37
C ILE A 29 12.47 -2.78 18.27
N THR A 30 12.40 -2.19 19.47
CA THR A 30 11.26 -2.42 20.37
C THR A 30 10.03 -1.65 19.92
N TYR A 31 8.87 -2.03 20.45
CA TYR A 31 7.63 -1.25 20.33
C TYR A 31 7.78 0.17 20.89
N GLY A 32 8.49 0.33 22.02
CA GLY A 32 8.79 1.63 22.61
C GLY A 32 9.66 2.50 21.71
N ASP A 33 10.59 1.91 20.96
CA ASP A 33 11.39 2.63 19.96
C ASP A 33 10.57 2.96 18.72
N LEU A 34 9.77 2.02 18.21
CA LEU A 34 8.87 2.28 17.08
C LEU A 34 8.00 3.51 17.35
N MET A 35 7.34 3.57 18.51
CA MET A 35 6.52 4.71 18.92
C MET A 35 7.31 6.02 18.96
N LYS A 36 8.47 6.06 19.64
CA LYS A 36 9.31 7.28 19.73
C LYS A 36 9.78 7.76 18.35
N ARG A 37 10.17 6.84 17.46
CA ARG A 37 10.68 7.16 16.12
C ARG A 37 9.56 7.63 15.17
N VAL A 38 8.37 7.03 15.27
CA VAL A 38 7.17 7.46 14.51
C VAL A 38 6.73 8.86 14.93
N LEU A 39 6.61 9.12 16.23
CA LEU A 39 6.23 10.45 16.74
C LEU A 39 7.32 11.50 16.46
N GLY A 40 8.61 11.13 16.58
CA GLY A 40 9.73 12.01 16.21
C GLY A 40 9.79 12.33 14.72
N THR A 41 9.41 11.38 13.86
CA THR A 41 9.26 11.62 12.42
C THR A 41 8.10 12.59 12.18
N ALA A 42 6.95 12.37 12.80
CA ALA A 42 5.77 13.21 12.62
C ALA A 42 6.02 14.67 13.03
N HIS A 43 6.63 14.87 14.21
CA HIS A 43 7.02 16.19 14.71
C HIS A 43 8.01 16.88 13.76
N ARG A 44 9.14 16.24 13.43
CA ARG A 44 10.15 16.85 12.58
C ARG A 44 9.70 17.07 11.14
N LEU A 45 8.75 16.28 10.62
CA LEU A 45 8.11 16.56 9.34
C LEU A 45 7.36 17.91 9.41
N ARG A 46 6.52 18.12 10.42
CA ARG A 46 5.77 19.38 10.62
C ARG A 46 6.71 20.57 10.84
N ASP A 47 7.75 20.43 11.65
CA ASP A 47 8.78 21.47 11.86
C ASP A 47 9.51 21.85 10.56
N ASN A 48 9.51 20.93 9.59
CA ASN A 48 10.08 21.11 8.26
C ASN A 48 9.04 21.53 7.20
N GLY A 49 7.85 21.97 7.63
CA GLY A 49 6.80 22.51 6.78
C GLY A 49 5.77 21.50 6.29
N PHE A 50 5.80 20.23 6.73
CA PHE A 50 4.84 19.21 6.32
C PHE A 50 3.45 19.52 6.88
N GLN A 51 2.45 19.68 6.01
CA GLN A 51 1.08 20.06 6.37
C GLN A 51 0.14 18.86 6.48
N VAL A 52 -1.00 19.04 7.14
CA VAL A 52 -2.10 18.07 7.08
C VAL A 52 -2.62 18.01 5.65
N GLY A 53 -2.76 16.81 5.10
CA GLY A 53 -3.15 16.59 3.71
C GLY A 53 -1.98 16.52 2.70
N ASP A 54 -0.74 16.82 3.12
CA ASP A 54 0.43 16.64 2.25
C ASP A 54 0.56 15.17 1.80
N ARG A 55 0.90 14.97 0.52
CA ARG A 55 1.08 13.65 -0.09
C ARG A 55 2.55 13.39 -0.34
N MET A 56 3.04 12.26 0.18
CA MET A 56 4.43 11.83 0.07
C MET A 56 4.56 10.67 -0.90
N LEU A 57 5.15 10.93 -2.07
CA LEU A 57 5.61 9.90 -2.98
C LEU A 57 6.64 9.00 -2.27
N PHE A 58 6.44 7.68 -2.32
CA PHE A 58 7.15 6.76 -1.44
C PHE A 58 7.79 5.58 -2.19
N SER A 59 9.11 5.65 -2.33
CA SER A 59 9.97 4.66 -3.00
C SER A 59 11.18 4.32 -2.12
N VAL A 60 10.91 4.03 -0.84
CA VAL A 60 11.88 3.58 0.17
C VAL A 60 11.81 2.05 0.27
N ARG A 61 12.95 1.37 0.40
CA ARG A 61 12.99 -0.10 0.49
C ARG A 61 12.31 -0.60 1.77
N PRO A 62 11.52 -1.70 1.74
CA PRO A 62 10.98 -2.33 2.94
C PRO A 62 12.06 -2.58 4.02
N GLY A 63 11.80 -2.06 5.22
CA GLY A 63 12.65 -2.16 6.41
C GLY A 63 12.11 -1.28 7.54
N VAL A 64 12.78 -1.28 8.70
CA VAL A 64 12.40 -0.49 9.87
C VAL A 64 12.23 0.99 9.50
N ARG A 65 13.16 1.54 8.70
CA ARG A 65 13.11 2.94 8.24
C ARG A 65 11.86 3.23 7.40
N SER A 66 11.45 2.34 6.50
CA SER A 66 10.28 2.59 5.67
C SER A 66 9.00 2.58 6.49
N ILE A 67 8.87 1.65 7.45
CA ILE A 67 7.70 1.58 8.33
C ILE A 67 7.63 2.79 9.26
N VAL A 68 8.75 3.20 9.87
CA VAL A 68 8.83 4.41 10.69
C VAL A 68 8.46 5.66 9.88
N LEU A 69 8.99 5.82 8.66
CA LEU A 69 8.72 6.99 7.83
C LEU A 69 7.26 7.04 7.34
N ALA A 70 6.71 5.91 6.91
CA ALA A 70 5.32 5.82 6.46
C ALA A 70 4.33 6.10 7.61
N LEU A 71 4.50 5.45 8.78
CA LEU A 71 3.68 5.72 9.95
C LEU A 71 3.88 7.16 10.46
N GLY A 72 5.10 7.69 10.41
CA GLY A 72 5.41 9.08 10.76
C GLY A 72 4.73 10.10 9.86
N THR A 73 4.59 9.80 8.57
CA THR A 73 3.86 10.63 7.60
C THR A 73 2.35 10.66 7.91
N VAL A 74 1.76 9.50 8.17
CA VAL A 74 0.34 9.40 8.56
C VAL A 74 0.06 10.01 9.94
N ALA A 75 1.04 9.94 10.84
CA ALA A 75 1.02 10.63 12.13
C ALA A 75 1.17 12.16 11.99
N ALA A 76 1.98 12.65 11.04
CA ALA A 76 2.08 14.07 10.72
C ALA A 76 0.74 14.64 10.23
N GLY A 77 -0.07 13.81 9.57
CA GLY A 77 -1.39 14.14 9.03
C GLY A 77 -1.47 14.07 7.51
N GLY A 78 -0.46 13.49 6.85
CA GLY A 78 -0.42 13.31 5.40
C GLY A 78 -0.62 11.87 4.95
N THR A 79 -0.47 11.67 3.64
CA THR A 79 -0.80 10.40 2.96
C THR A 79 0.43 9.85 2.24
N VAL A 80 0.66 8.54 2.35
CA VAL A 80 1.78 7.84 1.69
C VAL A 80 1.33 7.34 0.31
N VAL A 81 1.99 7.76 -0.75
CA VAL A 81 1.68 7.36 -2.14
C VAL A 81 2.73 6.35 -2.61
N PHE A 82 2.38 5.06 -2.68
CA PHE A 82 3.30 4.02 -3.12
C PHE A 82 3.42 3.98 -4.65
N VAL A 83 4.65 4.11 -5.16
CA VAL A 83 5.00 4.00 -6.58
C VAL A 83 6.27 3.17 -6.73
N ASP A 84 6.30 2.27 -7.71
CA ASP A 84 7.45 1.39 -7.94
C ASP A 84 8.55 2.16 -8.68
N PRO A 85 9.78 2.24 -8.17
CA PRO A 85 10.88 2.90 -8.88
C PRO A 85 11.30 2.21 -10.19
N GLY A 86 10.83 0.98 -10.45
CA GLY A 86 10.96 0.27 -11.71
C GLY A 86 9.78 0.44 -12.68
N ASP A 87 8.77 1.24 -12.34
CA ASP A 87 7.70 1.61 -13.27
C ASP A 87 8.26 2.24 -14.56
N ALA A 88 7.57 2.01 -15.69
CA ALA A 88 7.85 2.75 -16.92
C ALA A 88 7.72 4.28 -16.67
N PRO A 89 8.60 5.13 -17.24
CA PRO A 89 8.59 6.57 -16.96
C PRO A 89 7.23 7.23 -17.16
N GLU A 90 6.49 6.85 -18.19
CA GLU A 90 5.16 7.37 -18.54
C GLU A 90 4.13 7.03 -17.46
N LEU A 91 4.22 5.81 -16.91
CA LEU A 91 3.37 5.32 -15.82
C LEU A 91 3.71 6.03 -14.51
N PHE A 92 5.00 6.21 -14.22
CA PHE A 92 5.47 7.01 -13.08
C PHE A 92 4.97 8.46 -13.16
N HIS A 93 5.11 9.11 -14.32
CA HIS A 93 4.64 10.48 -14.53
C HIS A 93 3.12 10.60 -14.41
N SER A 94 2.36 9.65 -14.96
CA SER A 94 0.90 9.58 -14.80
C SER A 94 0.49 9.45 -13.33
N ARG A 95 1.17 8.59 -12.56
CA ARG A 95 0.93 8.39 -11.12
C ARG A 95 1.29 9.63 -10.29
N PHE A 96 2.40 10.28 -10.61
CA PHE A 96 2.80 11.56 -10.01
C PHE A 96 1.75 12.65 -10.27
N ALA A 97 1.32 12.82 -11.52
CA ALA A 97 0.31 13.82 -11.89
C ALA A 97 -1.04 13.56 -11.21
N LEU A 98 -1.50 12.31 -11.15
CA LEU A 98 -2.77 11.93 -10.49
C LEU A 98 -2.78 12.13 -8.98
N THR A 99 -1.62 12.28 -8.33
CA THR A 99 -1.51 12.37 -6.87
C THR A 99 -0.83 13.63 -6.37
N GLU A 100 -0.42 14.53 -7.28
CA GLU A 100 0.20 15.84 -7.02
C GLU A 100 0.93 15.91 -5.67
N PRO A 101 2.01 15.12 -5.48
CA PRO A 101 2.66 15.02 -4.17
C PRO A 101 3.56 16.23 -3.95
N SER A 102 3.46 16.84 -2.77
CA SER A 102 4.33 17.93 -2.32
C SER A 102 5.67 17.41 -1.76
N TRP A 103 5.77 16.11 -1.43
CA TRP A 103 6.95 15.47 -0.87
C TRP A 103 7.34 14.19 -1.61
N ALA A 104 8.63 13.83 -1.58
CA ALA A 104 9.10 12.53 -2.05
C ALA A 104 10.16 11.92 -1.12
N ALA A 105 9.91 10.69 -0.67
CA ALA A 105 10.85 9.85 0.06
C ALA A 105 11.36 8.71 -0.83
N ALA A 106 12.67 8.65 -1.06
CA ALA A 106 13.27 7.61 -1.90
C ALA A 106 14.65 7.17 -1.39
N GLU A 107 15.06 5.95 -1.74
CA GLU A 107 16.44 5.48 -1.54
C GLU A 107 17.44 6.36 -2.29
N SER A 108 18.56 6.74 -1.65
CA SER A 108 19.62 7.56 -2.28
C SER A 108 20.17 6.95 -3.58
N VAL A 109 20.12 5.62 -3.72
CA VAL A 109 20.54 4.92 -4.95
C VAL A 109 19.62 5.21 -6.15
N LEU A 110 18.34 5.53 -5.93
CA LEU A 110 17.40 5.89 -7.00
C LEU A 110 17.71 7.27 -7.57
N TYR A 111 18.04 8.24 -6.70
CA TYR A 111 18.55 9.54 -7.12
C TYR A 111 19.84 9.41 -7.96
N ALA A 112 20.77 8.54 -7.53
CA ALA A 112 22.01 8.27 -8.26
C ALA A 112 21.80 7.49 -9.58
N ALA A 113 20.77 6.66 -9.67
CA ALA A 113 20.37 5.98 -10.91
C ALA A 113 19.69 6.93 -11.91
N GLY A 114 19.09 8.02 -11.45
CA GLY A 114 18.44 9.05 -12.29
C GLY A 114 19.40 10.02 -12.99
N VAL A 115 20.68 10.08 -12.60
CA VAL A 115 21.68 11.03 -13.14
C VAL A 115 22.81 10.34 -13.92
N PRO A 116 23.50 11.02 -14.86
CA PRO A 116 24.67 10.45 -15.54
C PRO A 116 25.74 9.97 -14.55
N GLY A 117 26.21 8.73 -14.72
CA GLY A 117 27.20 8.13 -13.83
C GLY A 117 27.17 6.59 -13.83
N PRO A 118 28.06 5.94 -13.08
CA PRO A 118 28.20 4.48 -13.06
C PRO A 118 26.94 3.77 -12.52
N VAL A 119 26.25 4.36 -11.54
CA VAL A 119 25.01 3.78 -10.97
C VAL A 119 23.91 3.69 -12.04
N ARG A 120 23.71 4.75 -12.83
CA ARG A 120 22.77 4.75 -13.97
C ARG A 120 23.16 3.76 -15.06
N ALA A 121 24.45 3.63 -15.37
CA ALA A 121 24.93 2.63 -16.33
C ALA A 121 24.62 1.19 -15.88
N ILE A 122 24.82 0.89 -14.59
CA ILE A 122 24.49 -0.42 -13.99
C ILE A 122 22.97 -0.64 -13.97
N ALA A 123 22.17 0.37 -13.62
CA ALA A 123 20.71 0.28 -13.64
C ALA A 123 20.18 -0.05 -15.04
N ARG A 124 20.64 0.67 -16.07
CA ARG A 124 20.26 0.41 -17.47
C ARG A 124 20.69 -0.97 -17.96
N ARG A 125 21.89 -1.45 -17.60
CA ARG A 125 22.33 -2.83 -17.91
C ARG A 125 21.45 -3.92 -17.26
N ARG A 126 20.72 -3.58 -16.19
CA ARG A 126 19.74 -4.46 -15.52
C ARG A 126 18.30 -4.22 -16.00
N GLY A 127 18.09 -3.48 -17.10
CA GLY A 127 16.77 -3.18 -17.64
C GLY A 127 15.97 -2.14 -16.84
N LEU A 128 16.57 -1.49 -15.84
CA LEU A 128 15.88 -0.51 -14.99
C LEU A 128 16.05 0.91 -15.55
N VAL A 129 14.92 1.54 -15.90
CA VAL A 129 14.85 2.94 -16.31
C VAL A 129 14.29 3.75 -15.15
N VAL A 130 15.18 4.25 -14.28
CA VAL A 130 14.77 4.99 -13.07
C VAL A 130 14.44 6.45 -13.42
N PRO A 131 13.26 6.97 -13.03
CA PRO A 131 12.90 8.39 -13.17
C PRO A 131 13.91 9.34 -12.50
N SER A 132 13.97 10.59 -12.97
CA SER A 132 14.82 11.63 -12.38
C SER A 132 14.24 12.19 -11.07
N TYR A 133 14.23 11.40 -9.99
CA TYR A 133 13.68 11.80 -8.68
C TYR A 133 14.15 13.17 -8.20
N GLY A 134 15.44 13.49 -8.34
CA GLY A 134 16.01 14.79 -7.91
C GLY A 134 15.59 16.01 -8.77
N LYS A 135 14.76 15.83 -9.80
CA LYS A 135 14.16 16.91 -10.61
C LYS A 135 12.67 17.12 -10.32
N LEU A 136 12.06 16.33 -9.44
CA LEU A 136 10.66 16.52 -9.07
C LEU A 136 10.52 17.82 -8.27
N PRO A 137 9.48 18.65 -8.52
CA PRO A 137 9.29 19.93 -7.84
C PRO A 137 8.68 19.73 -6.44
N VAL A 138 9.37 18.97 -5.58
CA VAL A 138 8.86 18.46 -4.30
C VAL A 138 9.90 18.58 -3.19
N ARG A 139 9.48 18.49 -1.93
CA ARG A 139 10.40 18.46 -0.80
C ARG A 139 10.94 17.04 -0.58
N HIS A 140 12.26 16.91 -0.59
CA HIS A 140 12.92 15.60 -0.68
C HIS A 140 13.31 15.01 0.68
N ILE A 141 13.11 13.70 0.81
CA ILE A 141 13.64 12.86 1.88
C ILE A 141 14.47 11.74 1.24
N ARG A 142 15.66 11.50 1.80
CA ARG A 142 16.57 10.42 1.39
C ARG A 142 16.62 9.30 2.42
N SER A 143 16.54 8.07 1.95
CA SER A 143 16.89 6.86 2.70
C SER A 143 18.31 6.44 2.34
N GLY A 144 19.20 6.41 3.34
CA GLY A 144 20.63 6.11 3.16
C GLY A 144 21.53 7.36 3.08
N PRO A 145 22.84 7.17 2.81
CA PRO A 145 23.83 8.26 2.74
C PRO A 145 23.51 9.24 1.61
N TRP A 146 24.09 10.44 1.64
CA TRP A 146 23.99 11.33 0.48
C TRP A 146 24.80 10.76 -0.70
N LEU A 147 24.23 10.80 -1.91
CA LEU A 147 24.82 10.29 -3.14
C LEU A 147 24.58 11.30 -4.28
N PRO A 148 25.33 11.23 -5.40
CA PRO A 148 25.07 12.07 -6.58
C PRO A 148 23.59 12.02 -7.01
N GLY A 149 23.05 13.16 -7.44
CA GLY A 149 21.64 13.30 -7.81
C GLY A 149 20.67 13.52 -6.63
N VAL A 150 21.09 13.35 -5.38
CA VAL A 150 20.29 13.71 -4.20
C VAL A 150 20.31 15.23 -4.00
N PRO A 151 19.16 15.93 -3.95
CA PRO A 151 19.12 17.37 -3.74
C PRO A 151 19.81 17.82 -2.44
N ARG A 152 20.48 18.97 -2.46
CA ARG A 152 21.25 19.46 -1.28
C ARG A 152 20.39 19.67 -0.03
N GLY A 153 19.15 20.12 -0.21
CA GLY A 153 18.16 20.29 0.87
C GLY A 153 17.43 19.02 1.30
N ALA A 154 17.78 17.84 0.77
CA ALA A 154 17.06 16.60 1.08
C ALA A 154 17.27 16.15 2.54
N LEU A 155 16.17 15.99 3.27
CA LEU A 155 16.20 15.53 4.67
C LEU A 155 16.64 14.07 4.77
N SER A 156 17.41 13.75 5.81
CA SER A 156 17.72 12.35 6.14
C SER A 156 16.54 11.70 6.85
N ALA A 157 16.02 10.60 6.30
CA ALA A 157 15.01 9.77 6.98
C ALA A 157 15.48 9.27 8.36
N ASP A 158 16.79 9.02 8.52
CA ASP A 158 17.35 8.61 9.82
C ASP A 158 17.33 9.75 10.85
N ARG A 159 17.51 11.02 10.43
CA ARG A 159 17.41 12.18 11.33
C ARG A 159 15.96 12.50 11.68
N LEU A 160 15.04 12.35 10.73
CA LEU A 160 13.60 12.45 11.00
C LEU A 160 13.17 11.43 12.07
N ALA A 161 13.68 10.20 11.95
CA ALA A 161 13.41 9.09 12.85
C ALA A 161 14.13 9.15 14.21
N GLU A 162 14.94 10.17 14.51
CA GLU A 162 15.63 10.27 15.80
C GLU A 162 14.61 10.31 16.96
N PRO A 163 14.76 9.49 18.02
CA PRO A 163 13.81 9.46 19.13
C PRO A 163 13.64 10.84 19.79
N VAL A 164 12.39 11.20 20.10
CA VAL A 164 12.03 12.40 20.87
C VAL A 164 11.36 12.00 22.17
N ARG A 165 11.44 12.88 23.19
CA ARG A 165 10.61 12.80 24.41
C ARG A 165 9.25 13.47 24.18
N TYR A 166 8.56 13.06 23.12
CA TYR A 166 7.24 13.61 22.76
C TYR A 166 6.14 12.74 23.38
N ASN A 167 5.28 13.37 24.19
CA ASN A 167 4.22 12.71 24.95
C ASN A 167 2.82 12.88 24.33
N GLU A 168 2.67 13.69 23.29
CA GLU A 168 1.37 13.87 22.64
C GLU A 168 1.06 12.66 21.76
N PHE A 169 -0.10 12.05 22.00
CA PHE A 169 -0.54 10.85 21.32
C PHE A 169 -1.57 11.23 20.24
N PRO A 170 -1.44 10.77 18.98
CA PRO A 170 -2.34 11.22 17.91
C PRO A 170 -3.81 10.89 18.19
N THR A 171 -4.67 11.91 18.14
CA THR A 171 -6.13 11.74 18.20
C THR A 171 -6.62 10.86 17.04
N PRO A 172 -7.60 9.96 17.25
CA PRO A 172 -8.21 9.19 16.18
C PRO A 172 -8.79 10.10 15.09
N THR A 173 -8.43 9.82 13.84
CA THR A 173 -8.90 10.58 12.67
C THR A 173 -9.22 9.58 11.54
N PRO A 174 -10.25 8.73 11.73
CA PRO A 174 -10.48 7.54 10.90
C PRO A 174 -10.73 7.87 9.42
N ASP A 175 -11.35 9.01 9.13
CA ASP A 175 -11.71 9.41 7.76
C ASP A 175 -10.55 10.07 6.99
N ARG A 176 -9.41 10.31 7.65
CA ARG A 176 -8.23 10.90 7.00
C ARG A 176 -7.50 9.86 6.16
N ASP A 177 -7.13 10.26 4.95
CA ASP A 177 -6.30 9.47 4.03
C ASP A 177 -4.96 9.07 4.67
N ALA A 178 -4.59 7.81 4.47
CA ALA A 178 -3.35 7.25 5.01
C ALA A 178 -2.42 6.74 3.89
N VAL A 179 -2.99 6.05 2.90
CA VAL A 179 -2.24 5.41 1.83
C VAL A 179 -2.98 5.55 0.50
N VAL A 180 -2.24 5.90 -0.56
CA VAL A 180 -2.67 5.70 -1.96
C VAL A 180 -1.87 4.53 -2.54
N VAL A 181 -2.58 3.57 -3.13
CA VAL A 181 -2.00 2.50 -3.95
C VAL A 181 -2.57 2.54 -5.35
N PHE A 182 -1.73 2.28 -6.36
CA PHE A 182 -2.20 2.17 -7.74
C PHE A 182 -2.53 0.72 -8.08
N THR A 183 -3.68 0.51 -8.72
CA THR A 183 -3.99 -0.79 -9.31
C THR A 183 -3.49 -0.85 -10.76
N SER A 184 -3.08 -2.04 -11.20
CA SER A 184 -2.86 -2.34 -12.61
C SER A 184 -4.21 -2.43 -13.32
N GLY A 185 -4.80 -1.28 -13.65
CA GLY A 185 -5.98 -1.22 -14.48
C GLY A 185 -5.72 -1.87 -15.84
N THR A 186 -6.74 -2.50 -16.41
CA THR A 186 -6.73 -2.98 -17.81
C THR A 186 -6.77 -1.84 -18.83
N THR A 187 -7.10 -0.62 -18.37
CA THR A 187 -7.02 0.64 -19.11
C THR A 187 -5.63 1.26 -18.99
N ALA A 188 -5.17 1.95 -20.04
CA ALA A 188 -3.85 2.62 -20.04
C ALA A 188 -3.67 3.64 -18.90
N THR A 189 -4.74 4.26 -18.41
CA THR A 189 -4.71 5.19 -17.27
C THR A 189 -4.71 4.44 -15.93
N PRO A 190 -3.72 4.65 -15.04
CA PRO A 190 -3.69 4.02 -13.73
C PRO A 190 -4.77 4.57 -12.79
N LYS A 191 -5.36 3.72 -11.95
CA LYS A 191 -6.37 4.12 -10.95
C LYS A 191 -5.74 4.21 -9.56
N ALA A 192 -5.83 5.37 -8.94
CA ALA A 192 -5.45 5.59 -7.55
C ALA A 192 -6.55 5.09 -6.61
N VAL A 193 -6.23 4.15 -5.73
CA VAL A 193 -7.11 3.69 -4.65
C VAL A 193 -6.63 4.34 -3.36
N VAL A 194 -7.51 5.12 -2.73
CA VAL A 194 -7.26 5.83 -1.48
C VAL A 194 -7.77 4.99 -0.30
N HIS A 195 -6.92 4.79 0.69
CA HIS A 195 -7.27 4.13 1.95
C HIS A 195 -7.15 5.13 3.11
N THR A 196 -8.28 5.40 3.76
CA THR A 196 -8.34 6.15 5.02
C THR A 196 -7.80 5.33 6.19
N ARG A 197 -7.41 6.00 7.28
CA ARG A 197 -6.94 5.38 8.52
C ARG A 197 -7.93 4.35 9.09
N GLY A 198 -9.23 4.62 8.96
CA GLY A 198 -10.31 3.75 9.42
C GLY A 198 -10.59 2.58 8.48
N SER A 199 -10.57 2.79 7.16
CA SER A 199 -10.72 1.68 6.20
C SER A 199 -9.59 0.65 6.36
N LEU A 200 -8.35 1.14 6.53
CA LEU A 200 -7.19 0.29 6.78
C LEU A 200 -7.24 -0.34 8.17
N GLY A 201 -7.66 0.40 9.21
CA GLY A 201 -7.86 -0.13 10.56
C GLY A 201 -8.83 -1.30 10.60
N SER A 202 -9.99 -1.18 9.94
CA SER A 202 -10.98 -2.26 9.84
C SER A 202 -10.43 -3.50 9.11
N ALA A 203 -9.73 -3.31 7.99
CA ALA A 203 -9.10 -4.39 7.25
C ALA A 203 -8.02 -5.11 8.09
N LEU A 204 -7.17 -4.37 8.80
CA LEU A 204 -6.10 -4.91 9.63
C LEU A 204 -6.66 -5.68 10.84
N ARG A 205 -7.69 -5.15 11.54
CA ARG A 205 -8.40 -5.87 12.61
C ARG A 205 -9.00 -7.19 12.12
N THR A 206 -9.61 -7.18 10.92
CA THR A 206 -10.15 -8.38 10.28
C THR A 206 -9.07 -9.41 9.98
N LEU A 207 -7.91 -8.97 9.46
CA LEU A 207 -6.77 -9.85 9.19
C LEU A 207 -6.14 -10.41 10.47
N THR A 208 -5.98 -9.60 11.51
CA THR A 208 -5.51 -10.01 12.85
C THR A 208 -6.40 -11.13 13.41
N ALA A 209 -7.73 -10.93 13.40
CA ALA A 209 -8.68 -11.93 13.87
C ALA A 209 -8.68 -13.21 13.01
N ARG A 210 -8.73 -13.09 11.68
CA ARG A 210 -8.73 -14.24 10.75
C ARG A 210 -7.44 -15.06 10.76
N ARG A 211 -6.33 -14.50 11.24
CA ARG A 211 -5.03 -15.18 11.39
C ARG A 211 -4.76 -15.62 12.83
N SER A 212 -5.65 -15.29 13.77
CA SER A 212 -5.49 -15.54 15.21
C SER A 212 -4.15 -15.04 15.76
N LEU A 213 -3.66 -13.89 15.26
CA LEU A 213 -2.39 -13.29 15.70
C LEU A 213 -2.53 -12.73 17.11
N VAL A 214 -1.60 -13.09 18.00
CA VAL A 214 -1.68 -12.72 19.42
C VAL A 214 -0.31 -12.41 20.03
N HIS A 215 -0.09 -11.18 20.52
CA HIS A 215 1.16 -10.74 21.19
C HIS A 215 2.42 -11.49 20.73
N GLY A 216 3.11 -12.29 21.55
CA GLY A 216 4.46 -12.85 21.26
C GLY A 216 4.68 -13.73 20.01
N ASP A 217 3.72 -13.81 19.08
CA ASP A 217 3.89 -14.47 17.78
C ASP A 217 4.94 -13.76 16.91
N GLN A 218 5.47 -14.45 15.89
CA GLN A 218 6.42 -13.90 14.93
C GLN A 218 5.93 -14.05 13.49
N VAL A 219 5.92 -12.93 12.76
CA VAL A 219 5.43 -12.81 11.38
C VAL A 219 6.59 -12.46 10.46
N HIS A 220 7.01 -13.41 9.63
CA HIS A 220 8.13 -13.24 8.70
C HIS A 220 7.58 -12.91 7.32
N THR A 221 7.65 -11.65 6.90
CA THR A 221 7.09 -11.19 5.62
C THR A 221 7.69 -9.86 5.18
N ASN A 222 7.76 -9.62 3.87
CA ASN A 222 8.04 -8.32 3.28
C ASN A 222 6.76 -7.54 2.88
N HIS A 223 5.57 -8.10 3.08
CA HIS A 223 4.30 -7.49 2.68
C HIS A 223 3.63 -6.74 3.84
N LEU A 224 3.32 -5.44 3.63
CA LEU A 224 2.61 -4.60 4.62
C LEU A 224 1.29 -5.24 5.09
N ALA A 225 0.60 -5.94 4.19
CA ALA A 225 -0.70 -6.57 4.42
C ALA A 225 -0.71 -7.64 5.53
N LEU A 226 0.45 -8.21 5.90
CA LEU A 226 0.57 -9.14 7.04
C LEU A 226 1.53 -8.64 8.11
N GLY A 227 2.41 -7.67 7.80
CA GLY A 227 3.23 -6.97 8.78
C GLY A 227 2.46 -6.01 9.71
N LEU A 228 1.57 -5.18 9.16
CA LEU A 228 0.77 -4.25 9.97
C LEU A 228 -0.22 -4.96 10.94
N PRO A 229 -0.91 -6.05 10.55
CA PRO A 229 -1.71 -6.84 11.50
C PRO A 229 -0.88 -7.42 12.66
N ALA A 230 0.38 -7.80 12.41
CA ALA A 230 1.30 -8.25 13.46
C ALA A 230 1.54 -7.14 14.48
N LEU A 231 1.82 -5.91 14.01
CA LEU A 231 2.02 -4.75 14.88
C LEU A 231 0.78 -4.38 15.70
N VAL A 232 -0.42 -4.48 15.10
CA VAL A 232 -1.70 -4.30 15.80
C VAL A 232 -1.93 -5.40 16.86
N ALA A 233 -1.52 -6.64 16.59
CA ALA A 233 -1.64 -7.76 17.51
C ALA A 233 -0.63 -7.72 18.69
N GLY A 234 0.38 -6.85 18.64
CA GLY A 234 1.52 -6.87 19.56
C GLY A 234 2.58 -7.93 19.25
N ALA A 235 2.59 -8.44 18.00
CA ALA A 235 3.51 -9.46 17.49
C ALA A 235 4.76 -8.89 16.84
N GLN A 236 5.80 -9.71 16.76
CA GLN A 236 7.06 -9.32 16.12
C GLN A 236 6.93 -9.49 14.60
N TRP A 237 7.27 -8.44 13.85
CA TRP A 237 7.36 -8.49 12.40
C TRP A 237 8.82 -8.56 11.95
N THR A 238 9.22 -9.69 11.38
CA THR A 238 10.51 -9.86 10.70
C THR A 238 10.35 -9.52 9.23
N ILE A 239 10.92 -8.39 8.79
CA ILE A 239 10.97 -7.97 7.40
C ILE A 239 12.05 -8.79 6.68
N THR A 240 11.61 -9.80 5.93
CA THR A 240 12.50 -10.62 5.11
C THR A 240 12.96 -9.85 3.87
N PRO A 241 14.20 -10.06 3.37
CA PRO A 241 14.57 -9.65 2.02
C PRO A 241 13.62 -10.28 0.98
N ASN A 242 13.58 -9.71 -0.23
CA ASN A 242 12.86 -10.32 -1.36
C ASN A 242 13.50 -11.68 -1.69
N SER A 243 12.94 -12.75 -1.12
CA SER A 243 13.32 -14.12 -1.46
C SER A 243 12.96 -14.40 -2.91
N GLY A 244 13.84 -15.10 -3.63
CA GLY A 244 13.68 -15.35 -5.06
C GLY A 244 12.42 -16.17 -5.42
N PRO A 245 12.14 -16.35 -6.72
CA PRO A 245 10.94 -17.04 -7.20
C PRO A 245 10.74 -18.41 -6.52
N GLY A 246 9.62 -18.59 -5.82
CA GLY A 246 9.21 -19.86 -5.21
C GLY A 246 9.42 -19.99 -3.69
N ALA A 247 10.16 -19.08 -3.06
CA ALA A 247 10.28 -19.05 -1.60
C ALA A 247 8.97 -18.56 -0.92
N PRO A 248 8.63 -19.06 0.29
CA PRO A 248 7.42 -18.65 0.99
C PRO A 248 7.47 -17.18 1.39
N HIS A 249 6.56 -16.38 0.83
CA HIS A 249 6.48 -14.93 1.05
C HIS A 249 5.97 -14.54 2.44
N THR A 250 5.33 -15.45 3.17
CA THR A 250 5.02 -15.24 4.60
C THR A 250 5.07 -16.54 5.37
N ILE A 251 5.72 -16.51 6.53
CA ILE A 251 5.76 -17.59 7.53
C ILE A 251 5.27 -17.02 8.87
N LEU A 252 4.37 -17.75 9.53
CA LEU A 252 3.85 -17.43 10.85
C LEU A 252 4.36 -18.46 11.86
N TYR A 253 5.00 -17.98 12.92
CA TYR A 253 5.37 -18.75 14.10
C TYR A 253 4.57 -18.24 15.30
N ASP A 254 4.20 -19.14 16.20
CA ASP A 254 3.62 -18.72 17.48
C ASP A 254 4.67 -18.43 18.55
N ARG A 255 4.19 -17.97 19.71
CA ARG A 255 5.00 -17.63 20.88
C ARG A 255 5.96 -18.71 21.36
N VAL A 256 5.74 -19.99 21.01
CA VAL A 256 6.57 -21.14 21.41
C VAL A 256 7.54 -21.54 20.27
N GLY A 257 7.55 -20.80 19.17
CA GLY A 257 8.38 -21.07 17.98
C GLY A 257 7.76 -22.07 17.01
N ASN A 258 6.53 -22.55 17.25
CA ASN A 258 5.90 -23.51 16.34
C ASN A 258 5.40 -22.81 15.08
N ARG A 259 5.81 -23.31 13.90
CA ARG A 259 5.37 -22.81 12.60
C ARG A 259 3.90 -23.15 12.37
N ARG A 260 3.02 -22.15 12.48
CA ARG A 260 1.57 -22.32 12.31
C ARG A 260 1.12 -22.35 10.85
N GLN A 261 1.64 -21.45 10.01
CA GLN A 261 1.23 -21.34 8.61
C GLN A 261 2.39 -20.82 7.75
N SER A 262 2.43 -21.21 6.48
CA SER A 262 3.19 -20.51 5.45
C SER A 262 2.37 -20.37 4.19
N THR A 263 2.26 -19.14 3.66
CA THR A 263 1.44 -18.86 2.48
C THR A 263 2.32 -18.54 1.26
N ASN A 264 2.22 -19.38 0.23
CA ASN A 264 2.76 -19.08 -1.10
C ASN A 264 1.72 -18.25 -1.86
N LEU A 265 1.88 -16.93 -1.88
CA LEU A 265 0.97 -15.97 -2.53
C LEU A 265 0.82 -16.12 -4.06
N ARG A 266 1.50 -17.10 -4.69
CA ARG A 266 1.28 -17.50 -6.09
C ARG A 266 0.04 -18.36 -6.34
N ALA A 267 -0.64 -18.86 -5.29
CA ALA A 267 -1.76 -19.81 -5.46
C ALA A 267 -3.08 -19.16 -5.94
N THR A 268 -3.25 -17.84 -5.84
CA THR A 268 -4.52 -17.16 -6.13
C THR A 268 -4.69 -16.75 -7.60
N SER A 269 -3.62 -16.52 -8.37
CA SER A 269 -3.74 -16.10 -9.78
C SER A 269 -4.19 -17.24 -10.70
N ARG A 270 -3.56 -18.42 -10.62
CA ARG A 270 -3.97 -19.57 -11.47
C ARG A 270 -5.39 -20.06 -11.16
N ARG A 271 -5.84 -20.04 -9.89
CA ARG A 271 -7.19 -20.51 -9.54
C ARG A 271 -8.30 -19.52 -9.92
N ALA A 272 -7.97 -18.24 -10.06
CA ALA A 272 -8.88 -17.24 -10.63
C ALA A 272 -8.97 -17.33 -12.16
N GLN A 273 -7.87 -17.69 -12.85
CA GLN A 273 -7.87 -17.86 -14.31
C GLN A 273 -8.45 -19.22 -14.77
N ALA A 274 -8.28 -20.29 -13.99
CA ALA A 274 -8.82 -21.62 -14.32
C ALA A 274 -10.30 -21.82 -13.93
N GLY A 275 -11.01 -20.75 -13.50
CA GLY A 275 -12.42 -20.78 -13.10
C GLY A 275 -13.37 -20.06 -14.07
N ALA A 276 -12.88 -19.65 -15.24
CA ALA A 276 -13.60 -18.81 -16.20
C ALA A 276 -13.84 -19.47 -17.57
N GLU A 277 -13.72 -20.80 -17.65
CA GLU A 277 -14.22 -21.57 -18.81
C GLU A 277 -15.70 -21.92 -18.58
N ILE A 278 -16.59 -21.09 -19.13
CA ILE A 278 -18.02 -21.42 -19.27
C ILE A 278 -18.13 -22.39 -20.46
N PRO A 279 -18.69 -23.61 -20.30
CA PRO A 279 -18.87 -24.52 -21.42
C PRO A 279 -19.92 -23.98 -22.41
N GLU A 280 -19.52 -23.72 -23.66
CA GLU A 280 -20.46 -23.38 -24.73
C GLU A 280 -21.39 -24.56 -25.02
N ALA A 281 -22.65 -24.44 -24.61
CA ALA A 281 -23.68 -25.39 -24.96
C ALA A 281 -24.03 -25.26 -26.46
N ARG A 282 -23.62 -26.24 -27.27
CA ARG A 282 -24.01 -26.37 -28.69
C ARG A 282 -25.54 -26.43 -28.85
N ALA A 283 -26.16 -25.29 -29.13
CA ALA A 283 -27.52 -25.24 -29.65
C ALA A 283 -27.56 -25.76 -31.09
N ARG A 284 -28.03 -26.99 -31.28
CA ARG A 284 -28.27 -27.55 -32.62
C ARG A 284 -29.56 -26.96 -33.19
N SER A 285 -29.45 -26.24 -34.31
CA SER A 285 -30.63 -25.83 -35.08
C SER A 285 -31.35 -27.05 -35.67
N ARG A 286 -32.62 -27.22 -35.33
CA ARG A 286 -33.57 -28.07 -36.07
C ARG A 286 -34.83 -27.25 -36.34
N SER A 287 -35.09 -27.02 -37.63
CA SER A 287 -36.41 -26.63 -38.14
C SER A 287 -37.36 -27.83 -38.05
N PRO A 288 -38.68 -27.59 -37.93
CA PRO A 288 -39.56 -28.12 -38.98
C PRO A 288 -40.58 -27.09 -39.51
N ASP A 289 -41.09 -27.36 -40.71
CA ASP A 289 -42.01 -26.53 -41.50
C ASP A 289 -43.40 -27.20 -41.61
N ARG A 290 -44.47 -26.37 -41.68
CA ARG A 290 -45.92 -26.68 -41.95
C ARG A 290 -46.66 -27.55 -40.90
N SER A 291 -47.98 -27.44 -40.70
CA SER A 291 -49.07 -26.77 -41.46
C SER A 291 -50.27 -26.32 -40.58
N SER A 292 -50.97 -25.26 -41.02
CA SER A 292 -52.34 -24.81 -40.63
C SER A 292 -53.46 -25.82 -41.00
N PRO A 293 -54.77 -25.68 -40.62
CA PRO A 293 -55.54 -24.41 -40.51
C PRO A 293 -56.73 -24.30 -39.50
N LEU A 294 -57.46 -23.16 -39.63
CA LEU A 294 -58.78 -22.77 -39.09
C LEU A 294 -58.80 -22.17 -37.65
N ALA A 295 -59.57 -21.14 -37.28
CA ALA A 295 -60.13 -19.92 -37.91
C ALA A 295 -61.25 -19.37 -36.98
N SER A 296 -61.19 -18.11 -36.54
CA SER A 296 -62.38 -17.22 -36.43
C SER A 296 -62.03 -15.78 -36.00
N THR A 297 -62.58 -14.82 -36.77
CA THR A 297 -63.10 -13.49 -36.34
C THR A 297 -62.25 -12.50 -35.53
N CYS A 298 -61.56 -11.64 -36.28
CA CYS A 298 -61.54 -10.15 -36.23
C CYS A 298 -62.85 -9.42 -35.82
N PRO A 299 -62.89 -8.06 -35.69
CA PRO A 299 -61.78 -7.07 -35.54
C PRO A 299 -62.08 -5.84 -34.59
N ASP A 300 -61.15 -4.87 -34.61
CA ASP A 300 -61.28 -3.40 -34.43
C ASP A 300 -61.80 -2.76 -33.11
N GLY A 301 -61.24 -1.63 -32.64
CA GLY A 301 -60.05 -0.92 -33.13
C GLY A 301 -59.80 0.45 -32.45
N GLN A 302 -58.62 1.04 -32.77
CA GLN A 302 -58.29 2.49 -32.78
C GLN A 302 -58.30 3.27 -31.44
N HIS A 303 -57.15 3.82 -30.98
CA HIS A 303 -56.62 5.19 -31.23
C HIS A 303 -57.45 6.31 -30.51
N VAL A 304 -56.93 7.33 -29.82
CA VAL A 304 -55.77 8.22 -30.10
C VAL A 304 -55.44 9.13 -28.88
N ASP A 305 -54.15 9.50 -28.73
CA ASP A 305 -53.50 10.72 -28.14
C ASP A 305 -53.78 11.42 -26.77
N GLN A 306 -52.65 11.92 -26.23
CA GLN A 306 -52.37 13.25 -25.59
C GLN A 306 -53.12 13.70 -24.32
N ALA A 307 -52.59 14.58 -23.45
CA ALA A 307 -51.22 15.05 -23.13
C ALA A 307 -51.28 15.97 -21.86
N ARG A 308 -50.12 16.34 -21.29
CA ARG A 308 -49.89 17.48 -20.35
C ARG A 308 -50.55 17.36 -18.95
N ASP A 309 -50.11 18.04 -17.87
CA ASP A 309 -49.04 19.01 -17.58
C ASP A 309 -48.32 18.57 -16.27
N LEU A 310 -47.01 18.77 -16.05
CA LEU A 310 -46.37 19.98 -15.48
C LEU A 310 -46.98 20.54 -14.18
N GLN A 311 -46.58 19.97 -13.03
CA GLN A 311 -46.00 20.70 -11.88
C GLN A 311 -45.20 19.77 -10.96
#